data_AF-A0A920DT36-F1
#
_entry.id   AF-A0A920DT36-F1
#
_cell.length_a   1.000
_cell.length_b   1.000
_cell.length_c   1.000
_cell.angle_alpha   90.00
_cell.angle_beta   90.00
_cell.angle_gamma   90.00
#
_symmetry.space_group_name_H-M   'P 1'
#
loop_
_entity.id
_entity.type
_entity.pdbx_description
1 polymer ?
#
loop_
_entity_poly.entity_id
_entity_poly.type
_entity_poly.pdbx_seq_one_letter_code
_entity_poly.pdbx_strand_id
1 'polypeptide(L)' 'MEQIDKFYFKITLTEGLNRQIRRMCAHLNYEVYKLKRIRIMNINLDLPYGEWRDLSESEMKEMNTLIAYSHKTFDKET' A
#
# COMPACT_ATOMS: atom_id res chain seq x y z
N MET A 1 0.89 7.52 11.35
CA MET A 1 1.56 6.28 11.82
C MET A 1 0.89 5.88 13.11
N GLU A 2 0.63 4.60 13.30
CA GLU A 2 -0.07 4.08 14.48
C GLU A 2 0.80 2.96 15.07
N GLN A 3 1.10 3.04 16.37
CA GLN A 3 1.83 1.99 17.07
C GLN A 3 0.85 0.87 17.43
N ILE A 4 1.18 -0.36 17.06
CA ILE A 4 0.36 -1.54 17.38
C ILE A 4 0.91 -2.22 18.65
N ASP A 5 2.23 -2.29 18.76
CA ASP A 5 2.94 -2.95 19.86
C ASP A 5 4.36 -2.35 19.98
N LYS A 6 5.20 -2.88 20.87
CA LYS A 6 6.59 -2.46 21.06
C LYS A 6 7.43 -2.55 19.79
N PHE A 7 7.20 -3.54 18.94
CA PHE A 7 7.97 -3.78 17.71
C PHE A 7 7.14 -3.71 16.42
N TYR A 8 5.84 -3.39 16.53
CA TYR A 8 4.93 -3.35 15.39
C TYR A 8 4.29 -1.97 15.26
N PHE A 9 4.30 -1.45 14.03
CA PHE A 9 3.62 -0.21 13.69
C PHE A 9 2.91 -0.35 12.35
N LYS A 10 1.85 0.45 12.18
CA LYS A 10 1.13 0.63 10.92
C LYS A 10 1.47 2.00 10.34
N ILE A 11 1.77 2.01 9.06
CA ILE A 11 2.01 3.23 8.29
C ILE A 11 1.20 3.17 7.00
N THR A 12 0.63 4.31 6.63
CA THR A 12 -0.02 4.51 5.33
C THR A 12 0.84 5.49 4.56
N LEU A 13 1.23 5.10 3.34
CA LEU A 13 1.96 5.95 2.40
C LEU A 13 1.08 6.16 1.16
N THR A 14 1.14 7.36 0.60
CA THR A 14 0.50 7.71 -0.68
C THR A 14 1.47 7.56 -1.85
N GLU A 15 2.77 7.51 -1.57
CA GLU A 15 3.84 7.33 -2.55
C GLU A 15 4.39 5.90 -2.54
N GLY A 16 5.03 5.50 -3.64
CA GLY A 16 5.54 4.14 -3.86
C GLY A 16 7.02 4.08 -4.24
N LEU A 17 7.91 4.74 -3.48
CA LEU A 17 9.34 4.70 -3.80
C LEU A 17 9.95 3.31 -3.50
N ASN A 18 10.97 2.89 -4.27
CA ASN A 18 11.60 1.59 -4.10
C ASN A 18 12.12 1.41 -2.67
N ARG A 19 11.72 0.33 -1.98
CA ARG A 19 12.12 0.03 -0.59
C ARG A 19 11.93 1.22 0.39
N GLN A 20 10.97 2.13 0.15
CA GLN A 20 10.79 3.37 0.91
C GLN A 20 10.75 3.13 2.42
N ILE A 21 9.87 2.24 2.88
CA ILE A 21 9.72 1.92 4.31
C ILE A 21 11.03 1.37 4.90
N ARG A 22 11.73 0.48 4.18
CA ARG A 22 13.01 -0.07 4.65
C ARG A 22 14.10 1.01 4.75
N ARG A 23 14.15 1.95 3.79
CA ARG A 23 15.09 3.08 3.81
C ARG A 23 14.77 4.06 4.95
N MET A 24 13.49 4.35 5.18
CA MET A 24 13.05 5.18 6.31
C MET A 24 13.47 4.59 7.66
N CYS A 25 13.24 3.29 7.88
CA CYS A 25 13.65 2.62 9.12
C CYS A 25 15.18 2.58 9.28
N ALA A 26 15.91 2.28 8.21
CA ALA A 26 17.38 2.23 8.24
C ALA A 26 18.01 3.58 8.62
N HIS A 27 17.42 4.69 8.18
CA HIS A 27 17.88 6.03 8.55
C HIS A 27 17.81 6.30 10.06
N LEU A 28 16.91 5.60 10.76
CA LEU A 28 16.74 5.68 12.21
C LEU A 28 17.43 4.51 12.93
N ASN A 29 18.34 3.79 12.26
CA ASN A 29 19.03 2.61 12.77
C ASN A 29 18.11 1.43 13.14
N TYR A 30 16.94 1.31 12.49
CA TYR A 30 16.05 0.17 12.65
C TYR A 30 16.09 -0.76 11.42
N GLU A 31 16.15 -2.07 11.67
CA GLU A 31 16.01 -3.09 10.64
C GLU A 31 14.57 -3.62 10.55
N VAL A 32 14.05 -3.71 9.33
CA VAL A 32 12.69 -4.22 9.08
C VAL A 32 12.72 -5.74 8.89
N TYR A 33 12.40 -6.48 9.95
CA TYR A 33 12.30 -7.95 9.93
C TYR A 33 11.12 -8.44 9.07
N LYS A 34 9.94 -7.84 9.24
CA LYS A 34 8.71 -8.22 8.51
C LYS A 34 8.02 -6.98 7.98
N LEU A 35 7.71 -6.99 6.69
CA LEU A 35 6.90 -5.97 6.05
C LEU A 35 5.70 -6.64 5.39
N LYS A 36 4.51 -6.35 5.89
CA LYS A 36 3.25 -6.90 5.35
C LYS A 36 2.36 -5.75 4.90
N ARG A 37 2.05 -5.72 3.61
CA ARG A 37 1.02 -4.82 3.07
C ARG A 37 -0.35 -5.41 3.36
N ILE A 38 -1.15 -4.73 4.16
CA ILE A 38 -2.47 -5.20 4.60
C ILE A 38 -3.63 -4.52 3.89
N ARG A 39 -3.38 -3.42 3.16
CA ARG A 39 -4.39 -2.64 2.46
C ARG A 39 -3.80 -1.89 1.27
N ILE A 40 -4.58 -1.76 0.20
CA ILE A 40 -4.35 -0.83 -0.92
C ILE A 40 -5.65 -0.05 -1.10
N MET A 41 -5.63 1.26 -0.86
CA MET A 41 -6.83 2.12 -0.92
C MET A 41 -8.00 1.52 -0.11
N ASN A 42 -9.09 1.11 -0.77
CA ASN A 42 -10.28 0.49 -0.19
C ASN A 42 -10.17 -1.04 -0.07
N ILE A 43 -9.18 -1.68 -0.70
CA ILE A 43 -9.02 -3.14 -0.71
C ILE A 43 -8.17 -3.58 0.48
N ASN A 44 -8.72 -4.46 1.32
CA ASN A 44 -8.03 -5.06 2.46
C ASN A 44 -7.52 -6.46 2.11
N LEU A 45 -6.45 -6.90 2.79
CA LEU A 45 -5.97 -8.26 2.68
C LEU A 45 -6.85 -9.19 3.52
N ASP A 46 -7.79 -9.85 2.86
CA ASP A 46 -8.75 -10.81 3.41
C ASP A 46 -8.49 -12.27 3.01
N LEU A 47 -7.49 -12.51 2.15
CA LEU A 47 -7.13 -13.82 1.64
C LEU A 47 -5.94 -14.48 2.36
N PRO A 48 -5.89 -15.83 2.37
CA PRO A 48 -4.69 -16.58 2.75
C PRO A 48 -3.48 -16.30 1.86
N TYR A 49 -2.30 -16.72 2.32
CA TYR A 49 -1.08 -16.57 1.55
C TYR A 49 -1.12 -17.44 0.28
N GLY A 50 -0.80 -16.85 -0.87
CA GLY A 50 -0.73 -17.54 -2.16
C GLY A 50 -2.05 -17.56 -2.95
N GLU A 51 -3.16 -17.17 -2.32
CA GLU A 51 -4.48 -17.11 -2.94
C GLU A 51 -4.73 -15.76 -3.64
N TRP A 52 -5.62 -15.77 -4.61
CA TRP A 52 -6.13 -14.58 -5.29
C TRP A 52 -7.65 -14.65 -5.44
N ARG A 53 -8.27 -13.49 -5.58
CA ARG A 53 -9.70 -13.34 -5.89
C ARG A 53 -9.89 -12.16 -6.80
N ASP A 54 -11.01 -12.16 -7.53
CA ASP A 54 -11.48 -10.97 -8.22
C ASP A 54 -12.05 -9.95 -7.23
N LEU A 55 -11.97 -8.67 -7.62
CA LEU A 55 -12.60 -7.59 -6.88
C LEU A 55 -14.12 -7.67 -7.05
N SER A 56 -14.84 -7.44 -5.96
CA SER A 56 -16.30 -7.29 -6.05
C SER A 56 -16.68 -6.03 -6.81
N GLU A 57 -17.91 -6.00 -7.34
CA GLU A 57 -18.40 -4.84 -8.09
C GLU A 57 -18.39 -3.54 -7.26
N SER A 58 -18.66 -3.65 -5.95
CA SER A 58 -18.61 -2.50 -5.02
C SER A 58 -17.19 -1.97 -4.85
N GLU A 59 -16.23 -2.85 -4.62
CA GLU A 59 -14.80 -2.52 -4.51
C GLU A 59 -14.28 -1.84 -5.79
N MET A 60 -14.66 -2.39 -6.94
CA MET A 60 -14.28 -1.86 -8.25
C MET A 60 -14.90 -0.47 -8.50
N LYS A 61 -16.19 -0.29 -8.16
CA LYS A 61 -16.89 0.98 -8.31
C LYS A 61 -16.24 2.07 -7.47
N GLU A 62 -15.97 1.78 -6.19
CA GLU A 62 -15.31 2.72 -5.29
C GLU A 62 -13.89 3.07 -5.78
N MET A 63 -13.11 2.07 -6.21
CA MET A 63 -11.78 2.30 -6.77
C MET A 63 -11.83 3.24 -7.98
N ASN A 64 -12.78 3.03 -8.90
CA ASN A 64 -12.96 3.90 -10.06
C ASN A 64 -13.33 5.33 -9.66
N THR A 65 -14.17 5.51 -8.63
CA THR A 65 -14.49 6.83 -8.09
C THR A 65 -13.26 7.52 -7.49
N LEU A 66 -12.43 6.79 -6.74
CA LEU A 66 -11.22 7.33 -6.11
C LEU A 66 -10.17 7.77 -7.14
N ILE A 67 -10.10 7.08 -8.28
CA ILE A 67 -9.11 7.35 -9.34
C ILE A 67 -9.62 8.37 -10.37
N ALA A 68 -10.91 8.75 -10.35
CA ALA A 68 -11.52 9.61 -11.37
C ALA A 68 -10.78 10.96 -11.61
N TYR A 69 -10.13 11.50 -10.58
CA TYR A 69 -9.36 12.75 -10.64
C TYR A 69 -7.85 12.54 -10.81
N SER A 70 -7.40 11.29 -10.92
CA SER A 70 -5.99 10.96 -11.13
C SER A 70 -5.63 11.14 -12.60
N HIS A 71 -4.83 12.17 -12.89
CA HIS A 71 -4.27 12.37 -14.21
C HIS A 71 -3.03 11.48 -14.38
N LYS A 72 -2.95 10.74 -15.48
CA LYS A 72 -1.73 10.02 -15.86
C LYS A 72 -0.64 11.07 -16.07
N THR A 73 0.41 11.04 -15.25
CA THR A 73 1.57 11.94 -15.35
C THR A 73 2.62 11.43 -16.34
N PHE A 74 2.34 10.33 -17.06
CA PHE A 74 3.24 9.76 -18.04
C PHE A 74 2.66 9.97 -19.45
N ASP A 75 2.95 11.12 -20.04
CA ASP A 75 2.80 11.32 -21.47
C ASP A 75 3.94 10.58 -22.16
N LYS A 76 3.60 9.55 -22.94
CA LYS A 76 4.50 9.08 -24.00
C LYS A 76 4.51 10.18 -25.06
N GLU A 77 5.42 11.13 -24.95
CA GLU A 77 5.87 11.85 -26.14
C GLU A 77 6.46 10.79 -27.09
N THR A 78 5.66 10.44 -28.10
CA THR A 78 6.13 9.81 -29.33
C THR A 78 5.93 10.84 -30.43
#